data_AF-A0A0C1MH75-F1
#
_entry.id   AF-A0A0C1MH75-F1
#
_cell.length_a   1.000
_cell.length_b   1.000
_cell.length_c   1.000
_cell.angle_alpha   90.00
_cell.angle_beta   90.00
_cell.angle_gamma   90.00
#
_symmetry.space_group_name_H-M   'P 1'
#
loop_
_entity.id
_entity.type
_entity.pdbx_description
1 polymer ?
#
loop_
_entity_poly.entity_id
_entity_poly.type
_entity_poly.pdbx_seq_one_letter_code
_entity_poly.pdbx_strand_id
1 'polypeptide(L)'
;MDTDLFRVGEAKIDNKAGYEFIQKMKPVIVRSTGEYFDYRIPYLIVGIKRTGLIKVWISNSSANAIGRQILEIGSGMAQIKALPPENERYIMGQHMQMEWLRS
;
A
#
# COMPACT_ATOMS: atom_id res chain seq x y z
N MET A 1 13.53 -15.52 -28.34
CA MET A 1 12.40 -15.51 -27.40
C MET A 1 12.45 -14.17 -26.70
N ASP A 2 11.51 -13.27 -27.02
CA ASP A 2 11.37 -12.00 -26.31
C ASP A 2 10.92 -12.30 -24.88
N THR A 3 11.84 -12.18 -23.93
CA THR A 3 11.46 -12.08 -22.53
C THR A 3 10.84 -10.71 -22.32
N ASP A 4 9.51 -10.65 -22.33
CA ASP A 4 8.78 -9.45 -21.92
C ASP A 4 9.20 -9.09 -20.49
N LEU A 5 10.05 -8.06 -20.36
CA LEU A 5 10.52 -7.53 -19.09
C LEU A 5 9.40 -6.70 -18.47
N PHE A 6 9.05 -6.97 -17.20
CA PHE A 6 8.04 -6.21 -16.47
C PHE A 6 8.62 -5.69 -15.14
N ARG A 7 8.12 -4.55 -14.69
CA ARG A 7 8.56 -3.93 -13.43
C ARG A 7 7.66 -4.40 -12.30
N VAL A 8 8.23 -5.08 -11.31
CA VAL A 8 7.53 -5.50 -10.10
C VAL A 8 7.97 -4.61 -8.95
N GLY A 9 6.98 -4.03 -8.27
CA GLY A 9 7.16 -3.21 -7.09
C GLY A 9 6.85 -3.98 -5.82
N GLU A 10 7.86 -4.42 -5.09
CA GLU A 10 7.69 -5.01 -3.75
C GLU A 10 8.03 -3.97 -2.69
N ALA A 11 7.10 -3.74 -1.76
CA ALA A 11 7.31 -2.87 -0.60
C ALA A 11 7.09 -3.69 0.67
N LYS A 12 8.06 -3.63 1.58
CA LYS A 12 7.93 -4.27 2.88
C LYS A 12 7.04 -3.39 3.76
N ILE A 13 6.00 -4.00 4.32
CA ILE A 13 5.03 -3.31 5.18
C ILE A 13 5.27 -3.65 6.65
N ASP A 14 5.26 -2.63 7.50
CA ASP A 14 5.19 -2.75 8.95
C ASP A 14 3.73 -2.89 9.39
N ASN A 15 3.27 -4.14 9.45
CA ASN A 15 1.90 -4.47 9.86
C ASN A 15 1.61 -4.03 11.30
N LYS A 16 2.61 -4.02 12.19
CA LYS A 16 2.43 -3.67 13.60
C LYS A 16 2.17 -2.17 13.74
N ALA A 17 3.02 -1.33 13.14
CA ALA A 17 2.83 0.12 13.14
C ALA A 17 1.50 0.50 12.47
N GLY A 18 1.15 -0.20 11.38
CA GLY A 18 -0.13 -0.02 10.71
C GLY A 18 -1.34 -0.33 11.61
N TYR A 19 -1.30 -1.47 12.30
CA TYR A 19 -2.37 -1.87 13.22
C TYR A 19 -2.53 -0.90 14.40
N GLU A 20 -1.42 -0.48 15.02
CA GLU A 20 -1.45 0.47 16.13
C GLU A 20 -2.01 1.84 15.74
N PHE A 21 -1.74 2.29 14.52
CA PHE A 21 -2.32 3.52 13.97
C PHE A 21 -3.84 3.41 13.84
N ILE A 22 -4.33 2.30 13.26
CA ILE A 22 -5.76 2.06 13.02
C ILE A 22 -6.54 2.10 14.34
N GLN A 23 -6.01 1.48 15.40
CA GLN A 23 -6.63 1.46 16.73
C GLN A 23 -6.73 2.84 17.39
N LYS A 24 -5.91 3.80 16.95
CA LYS A 24 -5.81 5.15 17.54
C LYS A 24 -6.39 6.24 16.63
N MET A 25 -6.99 5.87 15.50
CA MET A 25 -7.56 6.83 14.56
C MET A 25 -8.56 7.74 15.26
N LYS A 26 -8.48 9.02 14.93
CA LYS A 26 -9.39 10.05 15.42
C LYS A 26 -10.28 10.53 14.28
N PRO A 27 -11.51 10.97 14.60
CA PRO A 27 -12.37 11.65 13.63
C PRO A 27 -11.68 12.86 13.01
N VAL A 28 -12.11 13.22 11.80
CA VAL A 28 -11.61 14.39 11.07
C VAL A 28 -12.75 15.33 10.73
N ILE A 29 -12.40 16.57 10.37
CA ILE A 29 -13.36 17.55 9.83
C ILE A 29 -13.06 17.76 8.35
N VAL A 30 -14.01 17.44 7.48
CA VAL A 30 -13.85 17.65 6.03
C VAL A 30 -13.93 19.14 5.72
N ARG A 31 -12.87 19.73 5.16
CA ARG A 31 -12.79 21.20 5.00
C ARG A 31 -13.86 21.80 4.09
N SER A 32 -14.32 21.04 3.08
CA SER A 32 -15.32 21.54 2.12
C SER A 32 -16.73 21.62 2.71
N THR A 33 -17.06 20.78 3.70
CA THR A 33 -18.41 20.70 4.29
C THR A 33 -18.46 21.14 5.75
N GLY A 34 -17.32 21.15 6.45
CA GLY A 34 -17.25 21.38 7.89
C GLY A 34 -17.75 20.20 8.74
N GLU A 35 -18.10 19.08 8.11
CA GLU A 35 -18.68 17.93 8.80
C GLU A 35 -17.63 17.04 9.45
N TYR A 36 -18.01 16.44 10.57
CA TYR A 36 -17.23 15.44 11.28
C TYR A 36 -17.41 14.06 10.65
N PHE A 37 -16.29 13.40 10.36
CA PHE A 37 -16.27 12.04 9.86
C PHE A 37 -15.38 11.16 10.75
N ASP A 38 -15.97 10.09 11.28
CA ASP A 38 -15.27 9.05 12.01
C ASP A 38 -15.07 7.82 11.12
N TYR A 39 -14.01 7.85 10.30
CA TYR A 39 -13.70 6.77 9.39
C TYR A 39 -13.23 5.53 10.16
N ARG A 40 -13.94 4.42 10.01
CA ARG A 40 -13.59 3.14 10.63
C ARG A 40 -12.54 2.34 9.86
N ILE A 41 -12.30 2.69 8.60
CA ILE A 41 -11.39 2.01 7.70
C ILE A 41 -10.30 3.01 7.28
N PRO A 42 -9.01 2.68 7.46
CA PRO A 42 -7.94 3.56 7.00
C PRO A 42 -7.85 3.58 5.48
N TYR A 43 -7.29 4.65 4.94
CA TYR A 43 -6.95 4.79 3.53
C TYR A 43 -5.50 4.42 3.30
N LEU A 44 -5.26 3.51 2.35
CA LEU A 44 -3.92 3.17 1.86
C LEU A 44 -3.50 4.17 0.78
N ILE A 45 -2.28 4.70 0.88
CA ILE A 45 -1.67 5.59 -0.10
C ILE A 45 -0.38 4.95 -0.57
N VAL A 46 -0.25 4.75 -1.89
CA VAL A 46 0.96 4.20 -2.50
C VAL A 46 1.53 5.24 -3.45
N GLY A 47 2.79 5.63 -3.22
CA GLY A 47 3.52 6.55 -4.07
C GLY A 47 4.67 5.84 -4.77
N ILE A 48 4.78 6.03 -6.09
CA ILE A 48 5.85 5.44 -6.90
C ILE A 48 6.59 6.57 -7.63
N LYS A 49 7.91 6.68 -7.41
CA LYS A 49 8.76 7.61 -8.16
C LYS A 49 9.21 7.00 -9.48
N ARG A 50 9.60 7.85 -10.44
CA ARG A 50 10.22 7.43 -11.71
C ARG A 50 11.47 6.55 -11.52
N THR A 51 12.16 6.71 -10.39
CA THR A 51 13.31 5.88 -10.00
C THR A 51 12.94 4.45 -9.61
N GLY A 52 11.64 4.14 -9.49
CA GLY A 52 11.15 2.88 -8.95
C GLY A 52 10.96 2.88 -7.44
N LEU A 53 11.29 3.97 -6.72
CA LEU A 53 11.06 4.02 -5.27
C LEU A 53 9.56 3.96 -4.98
N ILE A 54 9.18 3.01 -4.12
CA ILE A 54 7.82 2.84 -3.62
C ILE A 54 7.81 3.25 -2.16
N LYS A 55 6.79 4.01 -1.78
CA LYS A 55 6.46 4.29 -0.38
C LYS A 55 4.98 4.05 -0.16
N VAL A 56 4.68 3.53 1.01
CA VAL A 56 3.33 3.12 1.40
C VAL A 56 2.99 3.82 2.70
N TRP A 57 1.85 4.50 2.72
CA TRP A 57 1.31 5.19 3.87
C TRP A 57 -0.12 4.75 4.15
N ILE A 58 -0.56 4.93 5.40
CA ILE A 58 -1.96 4.86 5.78
C ILE A 58 -2.43 6.20 6.34
N SER A 59 -3.72 6.48 6.19
CA SER A 59 -4.33 7.71 6.68
C SER A 59 -5.71 7.46 7.26
N ASN A 60 -6.10 8.24 8.27
CA ASN A 60 -7.47 8.23 8.81
C ASN A 60 -8.47 8.97 7.90
N SER A 61 -8.04 9.57 6.79
CA SER A 61 -8.93 10.25 5.84
C SER A 61 -8.36 10.29 4.43
N SER A 62 -9.25 10.16 3.43
CA SER A 62 -8.95 10.36 2.01
C SER A 62 -8.97 11.83 1.61
N ALA A 63 -9.69 12.67 2.34
CA ALA A 63 -9.96 14.05 1.97
C ALA A 63 -8.90 15.03 2.53
N ASN A 64 -8.88 16.24 1.98
CA ASN A 64 -8.22 17.37 2.64
C ASN A 64 -9.04 17.76 3.88
N ALA A 65 -8.67 17.20 5.03
CA ALA A 65 -9.41 17.31 6.28
C ALA A 65 -8.54 17.88 7.40
N ILE A 66 -9.16 18.63 8.32
CA ILE A 66 -8.52 19.04 9.57
C ILE A 66 -8.44 17.80 10.47
N GLY A 67 -7.27 17.57 11.08
CA GLY A 67 -7.01 16.37 11.87
C GLY A 67 -6.64 15.14 11.05
N ARG A 68 -6.39 15.28 9.75
CA ARG A 68 -5.84 14.19 8.93
C ARG A 68 -4.44 13.82 9.43
N GLN A 69 -4.26 12.53 9.70
CA GLN A 69 -3.00 11.91 10.08
C GLN A 69 -2.56 10.96 8.97
N ILE A 70 -1.25 10.92 8.72
CA ILE A 70 -0.64 10.04 7.72
C ILE A 70 0.58 9.39 8.38
N LEU A 71 0.69 8.07 8.27
CA LEU A 71 1.82 7.30 8.75
C LEU A 71 2.46 6.51 7.61
N GLU A 72 3.77 6.63 7.44
CA GLU A 72 4.52 5.75 6.53
C GLU A 72 4.63 4.37 7.18
N ILE A 73 4.18 3.34 6.49
CA ILE A 73 4.19 1.96 6.98
C ILE A 73 5.03 1.05 6.10
N GLY A 74 5.62 1.56 5.01
CA GLY A 74 6.42 0.72 4.16
C GLY A 74 7.15 1.47 3.07
N SER A 75 8.19 0.83 2.58
CA SER A 75 8.92 1.29 1.40
C SER A 75 9.52 0.11 0.65
N GLY A 76 9.89 0.37 -0.60
CA GLY A 76 10.39 -0.66 -1.49
C GLY A 76 11.03 -0.06 -2.74
N MET A 77 11.58 -0.93 -3.59
CA MET A 77 12.15 -0.54 -4.86
C MET A 77 11.59 -1.43 -5.95
N ALA A 78 11.04 -0.82 -6.99
CA ALA A 78 10.63 -1.54 -8.17
C ALA A 78 11.86 -2.13 -8.87
N GLN A 79 11.80 -3.42 -9.13
CA GLN A 79 12.82 -4.18 -9.84
C GLN A 79 12.29 -4.61 -11.20
N ILE A 80 13.17 -4.66 -12.19
CA ILE A 80 12.84 -5.30 -13.47
C ILE A 80 12.97 -6.80 -13.24
N LYS A 81 11.90 -7.55 -13.45
CA LYS A 81 11.91 -9.01 -13.45
C LYS A 81 11.53 -9.50 -14.85
N ALA A 82 12.13 -10.60 -15.30
CA ALA A 82 11.65 -11.32 -16.48
C ALA A 82 10.34 -12.01 -16.12
N LEU A 83 9.31 -11.94 -16.98
CA LEU A 83 8.09 -12.73 -16.76
C LEU A 83 8.48 -14.21 -16.62
N PRO A 84 8.00 -14.91 -15.59
CA PRO A 84 8.08 -16.36 -15.59
C PRO A 84 7.48 -16.89 -16.90
N PRO A 85 8.02 -18.00 -17.44
CA PRO A 85 7.42 -18.64 -18.61
C PRO A 85 5.93 -18.92 -18.34
N GLU A 86 5.12 -18.91 -19.40
CA GLU A 86 3.65 -18.82 -19.30
C GLU A 86 3.03 -19.94 -18.44
N ASN A 87 3.66 -21.12 -18.42
CA ASN A 87 3.34 -22.27 -17.58
C ASN A 87 3.53 -22.05 -16.06
N GLU A 88 4.33 -21.08 -15.65
CA GLU A 88 4.63 -20.75 -14.24
C GLU A 88 3.87 -19.53 -13.72
N ARG A 89 3.21 -18.77 -14.61
CA ARG A 89 2.46 -17.55 -14.24
C ARG A 89 1.26 -17.84 -13.33
N TYR A 90 0.61 -19.00 -13.48
CA TYR A 90 -0.47 -19.46 -12.58
C TYR A 90 0.04 -19.83 -11.18
N ILE A 91 1.26 -20.34 -11.08
CA ILE A 91 1.87 -20.79 -9.82
C ILE A 91 2.30 -19.58 -8.98
N MET A 92 2.82 -18.53 -9.63
CA MET A 92 3.24 -17.30 -8.95
C MET A 92 2.06 -16.55 -8.32
N GLY A 93 0.88 -16.57 -8.97
CA GLY A 93 -0.36 -16.04 -8.39
C GLY A 93 -0.75 -16.75 -7.08
N GLN A 94 -0.59 -18.07 -7.02
CA GLN A 94 -0.86 -18.85 -5.80
C GLN A 94 0.24 -18.74 -4.75
N HIS A 95 1.50 -18.62 -5.15
CA HIS A 95 2.61 -18.46 -4.19
C HIS A 95 2.55 -17.10 -3.48
N MET A 96 2.28 -16.01 -4.21
CA MET A 96 2.05 -14.70 -3.59
C MET A 96 0.82 -14.70 -2.67
N GLN A 97 -0.25 -15.41 -3.04
CA GLN A 97 -1.46 -15.54 -2.21
C GLN A 97 -1.20 -16.38 -0.94
N MET A 98 -0.34 -17.39 -1.02
CA MET A 98 0.08 -18.24 0.10
C MET A 98 1.04 -17.55 1.07
N GLU A 99 1.97 -16.73 0.58
CA GLU A 99 2.84 -15.91 1.44
C GLU A 99 2.06 -14.83 2.17
N TRP A 100 1.05 -14.23 1.53
CA TRP A 100 0.15 -13.25 2.16
C TRP A 100 -0.72 -13.83 3.28
N LEU A 101 -1.07 -15.12 3.21
CA LEU A 101 -1.85 -15.82 4.26
C LEU A 101 -0.99 -16.28 5.45
N ARG A 102 0.34 -16.18 5.36
CA ARG A 102 1.30 -16.64 6.40
C ARG A 102 1.95 -15.51 7.20
N SER A 103 1.74 -14.24 6.82
CA SER A 103 2.25 -13.04 7.49
C SER A 103 1.18 -12.31 8.28
#